data_AF-A0A3E3E5G3-F1
#
_entry.id   AF-A0A3E3E5G3-F1
#
_cell.length_a   1.000
_cell.length_b   1.000
_cell.length_c   1.000
_cell.angle_alpha   90.00
_cell.angle_beta   90.00
_cell.angle_gamma   90.00
#
_symmetry.space_group_name_H-M   'P 1'
#
loop_
_entity.id
_entity.type
_entity.pdbx_description
1 polymer ?
#
loop_
_entity_poly.entity_id
_entity_poly.type
_entity_poly.pdbx_seq_one_letter_code
_entity_poly.pdbx_strand_id
1 'polypeptide(L)'
;MKYIVIALIGGLASILANRGIAVFNDGFRAIVPQYYDGSISRKELATMSFAISFGLVIGFGIPTSIAASILLIHSVLLATDIIGTWSPDSKLGIIISGAVGAVYGIALVAGLDFIVSLFSSLPYNFLNELGSVSAYVMVAFAIFPSIATGLQHGFKQGLIVGVITVLSYFFFKKFGVFAIGDVSVTLSAEGMAMLVGTVLMLFFATRVKGNEESSNTELVNVFEEKIAKIRKNWPLLTVMGALLACGTSMVIVAGDPISLALAADGSFSEAALAAFARAIGFIPLVFTTAIVTGVYAPAGCTFVFAAGLFLHGQPLLALIAGAVIMIVELLLINVFAKAMDRFPGVKEMGEHIRTSMNKVLELALLGGAITAAEAMAGMFGLTGVGAMFVIACVLINRMSSKPIVEMAIGPVACILFGIVLNILAFLQIITLVA
;
A
#
# COMPACT_ATOMS: atom_id res chain seq x y z
N MET A 1 -11.33 21.87 2.59
CA MET A 1 -11.27 20.68 3.47
C MET A 1 -10.21 19.67 3.01
N LYS A 2 -10.21 19.22 1.74
CA LYS A 2 -9.23 18.22 1.23
C LYS A 2 -7.75 18.58 1.51
N TYR A 3 -7.34 19.80 1.18
CA TYR A 3 -5.98 20.30 1.45
C TYR A 3 -5.60 20.34 2.93
N ILE A 4 -6.56 20.59 3.83
CA ILE A 4 -6.30 20.63 5.27
C ILE A 4 -6.03 19.21 5.77
N VAL A 5 -6.88 18.25 5.39
CA VAL A 5 -6.74 16.86 5.83
C VAL A 5 -5.41 16.27 5.34
N ILE A 6 -5.06 16.46 4.06
CA ILE A 6 -3.79 15.95 3.54
C ILE A 6 -2.57 16.66 4.15
N ALA A 7 -2.67 17.97 4.44
CA ALA A 7 -1.62 18.71 5.12
C ALA A 7 -1.38 18.16 6.53
N LEU A 8 -2.45 17.86 7.26
CA LEU A 8 -2.36 17.26 8.59
C LEU A 8 -1.81 15.83 8.54
N ILE A 9 -2.22 15.01 7.57
CA ILE A 9 -1.67 13.67 7.34
C ILE A 9 -0.16 13.77 7.06
N GLY A 10 0.23 14.59 6.08
CA GLY A 10 1.63 14.74 5.66
C GLY A 10 2.51 15.31 6.77
N GLY A 11 2.03 16.33 7.47
CA GLY A 11 2.76 16.95 8.57
C GLY A 11 2.92 16.01 9.78
N LEU A 12 1.84 15.35 10.21
CA LEU A 12 1.90 14.42 11.33
C LEU A 12 2.75 13.19 11.01
N ALA A 13 2.63 12.61 9.82
CA ALA A 13 3.46 11.49 9.40
C ALA A 13 4.95 11.85 9.39
N SER A 14 5.32 13.02 8.87
CA SER A 14 6.72 13.48 8.90
C SER A 14 7.24 13.68 10.33
N ILE A 15 6.40 14.19 11.24
CA ILE A 15 6.75 14.33 12.67
C ILE A 15 6.94 12.95 13.32
N LEU A 16 6.06 11.99 13.03
CA LEU A 16 6.16 10.62 13.54
C LEU A 16 7.45 9.96 13.05
N ALA A 17 7.81 10.14 11.78
CA ALA A 17 9.04 9.64 11.20
C ALA A 17 10.29 10.33 11.75
N ASN A 18 10.26 11.67 11.92
CA ASN A 18 11.35 12.45 12.50
C ASN A 18 11.71 11.99 13.92
N ARG A 19 10.69 11.69 14.71
CA ARG A 19 10.80 11.16 16.08
C ARG A 19 10.99 9.64 16.12
N GLY A 20 10.92 8.97 14.97
CA GLY A 20 10.87 7.52 14.75
C GLY A 20 9.90 6.77 15.68
N ILE A 21 8.74 7.40 15.90
CA ILE A 21 7.59 6.77 16.56
C ILE A 21 6.92 5.80 15.57
N ALA A 22 6.75 6.25 14.33
CA ALA A 22 6.18 5.47 13.26
C ALA A 22 6.80 5.86 11.92
N VAL A 23 7.04 4.85 11.08
CA VAL A 23 7.44 5.03 9.68
C VAL A 23 6.66 4.03 8.84
N PHE A 24 6.30 4.42 7.63
CA PHE A 24 5.40 3.64 6.79
C PHE A 24 6.13 2.53 6.04
N ASN A 25 7.35 2.78 5.58
CA ASN A 25 8.13 1.78 4.85
C ASN A 25 8.56 0.62 5.76
N ASP A 26 8.08 -0.59 5.46
CA ASP A 26 8.36 -1.81 6.24
C ASP A 26 9.85 -2.15 6.29
N GLY A 27 10.55 -2.05 5.17
CA GLY A 27 12.00 -2.30 5.11
C GLY A 27 12.77 -1.26 5.92
N PHE A 28 12.29 -0.02 5.92
CA PHE A 28 12.89 1.04 6.70
C PHE A 28 12.65 0.90 8.21
N ARG A 29 11.46 0.39 8.64
CA ARG A 29 11.16 0.13 10.06
C ARG A 29 12.22 -0.73 10.73
N ALA A 30 12.76 -1.73 10.03
CA ALA A 30 13.82 -2.60 10.55
C ALA A 30 15.16 -1.88 10.78
N ILE A 31 15.39 -0.75 10.10
CA ILE A 31 16.64 0.03 10.18
C ILE A 31 16.59 1.09 11.27
N VAL A 32 15.41 1.68 11.53
CA VAL A 32 15.26 2.76 12.53
C VAL A 32 15.87 2.43 13.92
N PRO A 33 15.76 1.20 14.47
CA PRO A 33 16.43 0.83 15.72
C PRO A 33 17.94 1.09 15.73
N GLN A 34 18.62 0.87 14.60
CA GLN A 34 20.06 1.07 14.47
C GLN A 34 20.48 2.52 14.79
N TYR A 35 19.61 3.50 14.49
CA TYR A 35 19.85 4.90 14.85
C TYR A 35 19.72 5.13 16.36
N TYR A 36 18.72 4.51 16.99
CA TYR A 36 18.53 4.63 18.44
C TYR A 36 19.62 3.93 19.25
N ASP A 37 20.13 2.83 18.72
CA ASP A 37 21.23 2.08 19.31
C ASP A 37 22.60 2.73 19.04
N GLY A 38 22.63 3.88 18.32
CA GLY A 38 23.83 4.66 18.03
C GLY A 38 24.74 4.07 16.95
N SER A 39 24.31 2.99 16.29
CA SER A 39 25.10 2.29 15.26
C SER A 39 25.14 3.01 13.91
N ILE A 40 24.15 3.87 13.63
CA ILE A 40 24.13 4.74 12.45
C ILE A 40 23.84 6.18 12.85
N SER A 41 24.40 7.12 12.08
CA SER A 41 24.14 8.54 12.19
C SER A 41 22.79 8.93 11.58
N ARG A 42 22.29 10.13 11.91
CA ARG A 42 21.06 10.68 11.32
C ARG A 42 21.15 10.80 9.78
N LYS A 43 22.33 11.12 9.26
CA LYS A 43 22.58 11.27 7.82
C LYS A 43 22.52 9.92 7.10
N GLU A 44 23.01 8.86 7.73
CA GLU A 44 22.90 7.50 7.19
C GLU A 44 21.45 7.04 7.22
N LEU A 45 20.73 7.26 8.33
CA LEU A 45 19.30 6.96 8.42
C LEU A 45 18.49 7.65 7.31
N ALA A 46 18.75 8.94 7.09
CA ALA A 46 18.18 9.76 6.02
C ALA A 46 18.49 9.21 4.61
N THR A 47 19.71 8.74 4.38
CA THR A 47 20.15 8.17 3.10
C THR A 47 19.47 6.83 2.83
N MET A 48 19.38 5.97 3.86
CA MET A 48 18.68 4.69 3.78
C MET A 48 17.18 4.86 3.56
N SER A 49 16.54 5.82 4.24
CA SER A 49 15.14 6.17 4.01
C SER A 49 14.90 6.58 2.56
N PHE A 50 15.74 7.49 2.04
CA PHE A 50 15.66 7.92 0.64
C PHE A 50 15.81 6.73 -0.32
N ALA A 51 16.83 5.90 -0.15
CA ALA A 51 17.12 4.79 -1.06
C ALA A 51 15.96 3.78 -1.15
N ILE A 52 15.32 3.45 -0.03
CA ILE A 52 14.25 2.43 0.00
C ILE A 52 12.89 3.03 -0.41
N SER A 53 12.61 4.29 -0.05
CA SER A 53 11.29 4.90 -0.26
C SER A 53 11.16 5.65 -1.59
N PHE A 54 12.22 6.29 -2.10
CA PHE A 54 12.13 7.19 -3.26
C PHE A 54 11.63 6.47 -4.52
N GLY A 55 12.20 5.30 -4.83
CA GLY A 55 11.80 4.52 -5.99
C GLY A 55 10.34 4.09 -5.93
N LEU A 56 9.82 3.78 -4.74
CA LEU A 56 8.42 3.43 -4.53
C LEU A 56 7.48 4.65 -4.63
N VAL A 57 7.91 5.84 -4.22
CA VAL A 57 7.12 7.08 -4.37
C VAL A 57 6.95 7.43 -5.85
N ILE A 58 8.06 7.58 -6.56
CA ILE A 58 8.08 8.03 -7.96
C ILE A 58 7.57 6.94 -8.89
N GLY A 59 7.86 5.70 -8.56
CA GLY A 59 7.54 4.58 -9.41
C GLY A 59 6.14 3.99 -9.19
N PHE A 60 5.69 3.90 -7.94
CA PHE A 60 4.47 3.18 -7.61
C PHE A 60 3.39 4.11 -7.06
N GLY A 61 3.72 4.94 -6.07
CA GLY A 61 2.79 5.88 -5.44
C GLY A 61 2.16 6.83 -6.45
N ILE A 62 2.98 7.67 -7.08
CA ILE A 62 2.51 8.73 -7.98
C ILE A 62 1.85 8.16 -9.24
N PRO A 63 2.45 7.20 -9.98
CA PRO A 63 1.84 6.69 -11.21
C PRO A 63 0.49 6.01 -10.97
N THR A 64 0.36 5.21 -9.90
CA THR A 64 -0.93 4.60 -9.54
C THR A 64 -1.95 5.67 -9.13
N SER A 65 -1.50 6.75 -8.50
CA SER A 65 -2.38 7.86 -8.14
C SER A 65 -2.93 8.61 -9.35
N ILE A 66 -2.08 8.83 -10.36
CA ILE A 66 -2.48 9.45 -11.63
C ILE A 66 -3.48 8.55 -12.37
N ALA A 67 -3.20 7.24 -12.42
CA ALA A 67 -4.06 6.25 -13.07
C ALA A 67 -5.49 6.23 -12.48
N ALA A 68 -5.62 6.35 -11.15
CA ALA A 68 -6.90 6.29 -10.47
C ALA A 68 -7.52 7.66 -10.14
N SER A 69 -6.81 8.76 -10.40
CA SER A 69 -7.18 10.13 -9.97
C SER A 69 -7.45 10.28 -8.46
N ILE A 70 -6.86 9.39 -7.64
CA ILE A 70 -6.95 9.37 -6.17
C ILE A 70 -5.54 9.16 -5.64
N LEU A 71 -5.12 9.81 -4.54
CA LEU A 71 -3.78 9.58 -4.02
C LEU A 71 -3.66 8.18 -3.40
N LEU A 72 -2.76 7.36 -3.94
CA LEU A 72 -2.31 6.18 -3.23
C LEU A 72 -1.46 6.63 -2.03
N ILE A 73 -1.77 6.13 -0.84
CA ILE A 73 -1.12 6.56 0.41
C ILE A 73 0.41 6.42 0.39
N HIS A 74 0.92 5.48 -0.42
CA HIS A 74 2.34 5.25 -0.63
C HIS A 74 3.06 6.50 -1.19
N SER A 75 2.39 7.34 -1.99
CA SER A 75 2.98 8.60 -2.45
C SER A 75 3.17 9.61 -1.31
N VAL A 76 2.32 9.57 -0.29
CA VAL A 76 2.33 10.47 0.86
C VAL A 76 3.29 9.94 1.92
N LEU A 77 3.02 8.75 2.45
CA LEU A 77 3.67 8.29 3.68
C LEU A 77 5.14 7.89 3.49
N LEU A 78 5.49 7.32 2.34
CA LEU A 78 6.89 7.01 2.03
C LEU A 78 7.73 8.28 1.86
N ALA A 79 7.16 9.34 1.27
CA ALA A 79 7.84 10.62 1.17
C ALA A 79 7.96 11.30 2.54
N THR A 80 6.96 11.18 3.41
CA THR A 80 7.05 11.71 4.78
C THR A 80 8.08 10.97 5.63
N ASP A 81 8.34 9.69 5.37
CA ASP A 81 9.47 8.97 5.99
C ASP A 81 10.82 9.61 5.61
N ILE A 82 10.97 10.01 4.34
CA ILE A 82 12.17 10.72 3.85
C ILE A 82 12.26 12.10 4.48
N ILE A 83 11.19 12.90 4.41
CA ILE A 83 11.13 14.28 4.95
C ILE A 83 11.42 14.29 6.46
N GLY A 84 10.80 13.37 7.20
CA GLY A 84 10.97 13.24 8.65
C GLY A 84 12.42 12.94 9.02
N THR A 85 13.04 11.97 8.35
CA THR A 85 14.40 11.52 8.64
C THR A 85 15.47 12.51 8.18
N TRP A 86 15.26 13.22 7.08
CA TRP A 86 16.13 14.32 6.61
C TRP A 86 16.11 15.53 7.54
N SER A 87 15.01 15.74 8.26
CA SER A 87 14.91 16.84 9.21
C SER A 87 15.79 16.58 10.45
N PRO A 88 16.43 17.61 11.03
CA PRO A 88 17.29 17.46 12.21
C PRO A 88 16.57 16.81 13.40
N ASP A 89 17.35 16.17 14.29
CA ASP A 89 16.84 15.62 15.54
C ASP A 89 16.81 16.69 16.65
N SER A 90 15.95 17.70 16.45
CA SER A 90 15.78 18.81 17.38
C SER A 90 14.33 19.27 17.40
N LYS A 91 13.94 20.08 18.40
CA LYS A 91 12.60 20.69 18.44
C LYS A 91 12.29 21.49 17.16
N LEU A 92 13.31 22.17 16.63
CA LEU A 92 13.23 22.91 15.38
C LEU A 92 13.09 21.95 14.18
N GLY A 93 13.81 20.83 14.18
CA GLY A 93 13.68 19.79 13.16
C GLY A 93 12.29 19.12 13.14
N ILE A 94 11.65 18.94 14.30
CA ILE A 94 10.25 18.47 14.38
C ILE A 94 9.33 19.45 13.65
N ILE A 95 9.45 20.75 13.92
CA ILE A 95 8.62 21.79 13.28
C ILE A 95 8.86 21.82 11.77
N ILE A 96 10.13 21.77 11.33
CA ILE A 96 10.48 21.73 9.91
C ILE A 96 9.87 20.49 9.25
N SER A 97 10.02 19.31 9.86
CA SER A 97 9.47 18.07 9.31
C SER A 97 7.97 18.15 9.11
N GLY A 98 7.25 18.71 10.09
CA GLY A 98 5.80 18.89 10.02
C GLY A 98 5.39 19.90 8.95
N ALA A 99 6.07 21.05 8.87
CA ALA A 99 5.78 22.07 7.88
C ALA A 99 6.04 21.58 6.45
N VAL A 100 7.21 20.97 6.21
CA VAL A 100 7.58 20.42 4.89
C VAL A 100 6.67 19.26 4.52
N GLY A 101 6.33 18.38 5.47
CA GLY A 101 5.37 17.29 5.26
C GLY A 101 3.97 17.80 4.89
N ALA A 102 3.51 18.86 5.55
CA ALA A 102 2.21 19.47 5.27
C ALA A 102 2.18 20.13 3.88
N VAL A 103 3.22 20.90 3.53
CA VAL A 103 3.37 21.51 2.20
C VAL A 103 3.44 20.43 1.12
N TYR A 104 4.17 19.34 1.36
CA TYR A 104 4.25 18.22 0.43
C TYR A 104 2.87 17.56 0.21
N GLY A 105 2.10 17.32 1.27
CA GLY A 105 0.74 16.79 1.15
C GLY A 105 -0.18 17.69 0.31
N ILE A 106 -0.11 19.01 0.50
CA ILE A 106 -0.86 19.99 -0.31
C ILE A 106 -0.40 19.93 -1.77
N ALA A 107 0.93 19.92 -1.99
CA ALA A 107 1.52 19.88 -3.32
C ALA A 107 1.16 18.61 -4.08
N LEU A 108 1.02 17.46 -3.39
CA LEU A 108 0.57 16.22 -4.02
C LEU A 108 -0.86 16.30 -4.53
N VAL A 109 -1.81 16.82 -3.72
CA VAL A 109 -3.19 16.98 -4.17
C VAL A 109 -3.27 17.99 -5.32
N ALA A 110 -2.65 19.16 -5.17
CA ALA A 110 -2.65 20.18 -6.21
C ALA A 110 -1.95 19.71 -7.49
N GLY A 111 -0.84 18.98 -7.36
CA GLY A 111 -0.09 18.41 -8.47
C GLY A 111 -0.85 17.31 -9.18
N LEU A 112 -1.57 16.45 -8.45
CA LEU A 112 -2.44 15.44 -9.04
C LEU A 112 -3.57 16.11 -9.85
N ASP A 113 -4.28 17.07 -9.26
CA ASP A 113 -5.35 17.81 -9.94
C ASP A 113 -4.83 18.50 -11.22
N PHE A 114 -3.64 19.09 -11.15
CA PHE A 114 -2.97 19.71 -12.30
C PHE A 114 -2.63 18.70 -13.40
N ILE A 115 -2.01 17.57 -13.05
CA ILE A 115 -1.63 16.54 -14.03
C ILE A 115 -2.87 15.93 -14.68
N VAL A 116 -3.91 15.61 -13.90
CA VAL A 116 -5.16 15.05 -14.42
C VAL A 116 -5.84 16.04 -15.37
N SER A 117 -5.86 17.32 -15.03
CA SER A 117 -6.40 18.38 -15.90
C SER A 117 -5.58 18.53 -17.19
N LEU A 118 -4.24 18.49 -17.08
CA LEU A 118 -3.34 18.56 -18.22
C LEU A 118 -3.55 17.38 -19.17
N PHE A 119 -3.60 16.16 -18.66
CA PHE A 119 -3.81 14.96 -19.49
C PHE A 119 -5.22 14.91 -20.10
N SER A 120 -6.21 15.43 -19.39
CA SER A 120 -7.58 15.56 -19.94
C SER A 120 -7.68 16.61 -21.06
N SER A 121 -6.73 17.55 -21.13
CA SER A 121 -6.67 18.56 -22.20
C SER A 121 -5.92 18.10 -23.46
N LEU A 122 -5.27 16.93 -23.39
CA LEU A 122 -4.56 16.37 -24.53
C LEU A 122 -5.54 15.87 -25.61
N PRO A 123 -5.14 15.85 -26.90
CA PRO A 123 -5.98 15.34 -27.98
C PRO A 123 -6.52 13.92 -27.76
N TYR A 124 -5.73 13.05 -27.12
CA TYR A 124 -6.13 11.74 -26.68
C TYR A 124 -5.95 11.62 -25.16
N ASN A 125 -7.08 11.54 -24.45
CA ASN A 125 -7.09 11.31 -23.01
C ASN A 125 -6.92 9.81 -22.73
N PHE A 126 -5.69 9.41 -22.38
CA PHE A 126 -5.33 8.02 -22.08
C PHE A 126 -5.51 7.63 -20.60
N LEU A 127 -6.14 8.48 -19.77
CA LEU A 127 -6.30 8.20 -18.34
C LEU A 127 -7.16 6.96 -18.09
N ASN A 128 -8.17 6.73 -18.91
CA ASN A 128 -9.06 5.57 -18.77
C ASN A 128 -8.30 4.26 -19.00
N GLU A 129 -7.50 4.20 -20.06
CA GLU A 129 -6.66 3.07 -20.40
C GLU A 129 -5.55 2.90 -19.37
N LEU A 130 -4.98 4.00 -18.85
CA LEU A 130 -4.01 3.95 -17.76
C LEU A 130 -4.63 3.37 -16.48
N GLY A 131 -5.89 3.70 -16.17
CA GLY A 131 -6.64 3.13 -15.05
C GLY A 131 -6.81 1.61 -15.14
N SER A 132 -6.89 1.06 -16.36
CA SER A 132 -7.03 -0.39 -16.59
C SER A 132 -5.84 -1.22 -16.08
N VAL A 133 -4.66 -0.59 -15.88
CA VAL A 133 -3.49 -1.25 -15.27
C VAL A 133 -3.83 -1.80 -13.88
N SER A 134 -4.65 -1.08 -13.12
CA SER A 134 -5.04 -1.49 -11.77
C SER A 134 -6.02 -2.68 -11.76
N ALA A 135 -6.79 -2.90 -12.83
CA ALA A 135 -7.75 -4.01 -12.90
C ALA A 135 -7.08 -5.39 -12.75
N TYR A 136 -5.89 -5.55 -13.35
CA TYR A 136 -5.10 -6.77 -13.22
C TYR A 136 -4.56 -6.96 -11.79
N VAL A 137 -4.23 -5.86 -11.12
CA VAL A 137 -3.82 -5.89 -9.71
C VAL A 137 -4.97 -6.36 -8.83
N MET A 138 -6.20 -5.88 -9.07
CA MET A 138 -7.38 -6.27 -8.29
C MET A 138 -7.56 -7.79 -8.21
N VAL A 139 -7.46 -8.48 -9.33
CA VAL A 139 -7.68 -9.93 -9.40
C VAL A 139 -6.44 -10.71 -8.97
N ALA A 140 -5.26 -10.34 -9.50
CA ALA A 140 -4.04 -11.11 -9.25
C ALA A 140 -3.60 -11.06 -7.79
N PHE A 141 -3.81 -9.93 -7.11
CA PHE A 141 -3.38 -9.76 -5.73
C PHE A 141 -4.05 -10.73 -4.76
N ALA A 142 -5.26 -11.24 -5.06
CA ALA A 142 -5.91 -12.26 -4.25
C ALA A 142 -5.05 -13.51 -4.03
N ILE A 143 -4.05 -13.77 -4.90
CA ILE A 143 -3.15 -14.92 -4.82
C ILE A 143 -1.97 -14.74 -3.85
N PHE A 144 -1.71 -13.53 -3.34
CA PHE A 144 -0.55 -13.30 -2.46
C PHE A 144 -0.47 -14.27 -1.26
N PRO A 145 -1.58 -14.67 -0.59
CA PRO A 145 -1.51 -15.58 0.55
C PRO A 145 -1.01 -16.98 0.15
N SER A 146 -1.29 -17.41 -1.09
CA SER A 146 -0.79 -18.66 -1.64
C SER A 146 0.72 -18.62 -1.84
N ILE A 147 1.23 -17.51 -2.38
CA ILE A 147 2.67 -17.32 -2.57
C ILE A 147 3.38 -17.20 -1.21
N ALA A 148 2.84 -16.46 -0.25
CA ALA A 148 3.37 -16.36 1.11
C ALA A 148 3.44 -17.75 1.79
N THR A 149 2.35 -18.52 1.72
CA THR A 149 2.30 -19.89 2.23
C THR A 149 3.32 -20.78 1.52
N GLY A 150 3.48 -20.62 0.21
CA GLY A 150 4.46 -21.36 -0.59
C GLY A 150 5.91 -21.03 -0.22
N LEU A 151 6.20 -19.77 0.11
CA LEU A 151 7.52 -19.34 0.55
C LEU A 151 7.85 -19.87 1.95
N GLN A 152 6.88 -19.96 2.86
CA GLN A 152 7.11 -20.46 4.22
C GLN A 152 7.12 -21.99 4.31
N HIS A 153 6.17 -22.65 3.65
CA HIS A 153 5.91 -24.08 3.86
C HIS A 153 6.27 -24.96 2.65
N GLY A 154 6.59 -24.34 1.52
CA GLY A 154 6.93 -25.02 0.27
C GLY A 154 5.77 -25.11 -0.72
N PHE A 155 6.09 -25.62 -1.91
CA PHE A 155 5.20 -25.60 -3.09
C PHE A 155 3.83 -26.25 -2.84
N LYS A 156 3.76 -27.36 -2.08
CA LYS A 156 2.51 -28.11 -1.88
C LYS A 156 1.45 -27.31 -1.12
N GLN A 157 1.79 -26.72 0.03
CA GLN A 157 0.82 -25.89 0.78
C GLN A 157 0.47 -24.63 -0.01
N GLY A 158 1.46 -24.01 -0.67
CA GLY A 158 1.22 -22.85 -1.54
C GLY A 158 0.20 -23.16 -2.63
N LEU A 159 0.35 -24.31 -3.32
CA LEU A 159 -0.59 -24.75 -4.35
C LEU A 159 -2.00 -25.00 -3.79
N ILE A 160 -2.13 -25.65 -2.63
CA ILE A 160 -3.44 -25.89 -1.99
C ILE A 160 -4.15 -24.56 -1.71
N VAL A 161 -3.46 -23.61 -1.08
CA VAL A 161 -4.02 -22.28 -0.81
C VAL A 161 -4.40 -21.59 -2.12
N GLY A 162 -3.55 -21.67 -3.15
CA GLY A 162 -3.81 -21.05 -4.45
C GLY A 162 -5.05 -21.61 -5.14
N VAL A 163 -5.20 -22.92 -5.18
CA VAL A 163 -6.38 -23.59 -5.76
C VAL A 163 -7.65 -23.19 -5.00
N ILE A 164 -7.62 -23.21 -3.66
CA ILE A 164 -8.80 -22.83 -2.86
C ILE A 164 -9.14 -21.34 -3.06
N THR A 165 -8.14 -20.45 -3.11
CA THR A 165 -8.35 -19.03 -3.41
C THR A 165 -9.02 -18.82 -4.77
N VAL A 166 -8.52 -19.48 -5.82
CA VAL A 166 -9.09 -19.36 -7.19
C VAL A 166 -10.50 -19.94 -7.25
N LEU A 167 -10.75 -21.10 -6.62
CA LEU A 167 -12.10 -21.66 -6.54
C LEU A 167 -13.06 -20.75 -5.77
N SER A 168 -12.58 -20.14 -4.69
CA SER A 168 -13.35 -19.15 -3.92
C SER A 168 -13.70 -17.95 -4.78
N TYR A 169 -12.77 -17.46 -5.61
CA TYR A 169 -13.05 -16.37 -6.56
C TYR A 169 -14.23 -16.70 -7.47
N PHE A 170 -14.21 -17.86 -8.14
CA PHE A 170 -15.33 -18.25 -9.02
C PHE A 170 -16.63 -18.47 -8.26
N PHE A 171 -16.55 -19.01 -7.04
CA PHE A 171 -17.70 -19.20 -6.16
C PHE A 171 -18.35 -17.85 -5.82
N PHE A 172 -17.59 -16.89 -5.30
CA PHE A 172 -18.11 -15.56 -4.95
C PHE A 172 -18.49 -14.74 -6.18
N LYS A 173 -17.84 -14.92 -7.33
CA LYS A 173 -18.25 -14.27 -8.58
C LYS A 173 -19.63 -14.73 -9.05
N LYS A 174 -19.97 -16.01 -8.82
CA LYS A 174 -21.27 -16.57 -9.22
C LYS A 174 -22.37 -16.37 -8.17
N PHE A 175 -22.02 -16.46 -6.89
CA PHE A 175 -22.99 -16.51 -5.79
C PHE A 175 -22.90 -15.31 -4.84
N GLY A 176 -21.93 -14.40 -4.99
CA GLY A 176 -21.69 -13.29 -4.06
C GLY A 176 -22.66 -12.12 -4.16
N VAL A 177 -23.73 -12.25 -4.93
CA VAL A 177 -24.78 -11.23 -5.04
C VAL A 177 -25.97 -11.70 -4.21
N PHE A 178 -26.26 -10.99 -3.13
CA PHE A 178 -27.40 -11.29 -2.27
C PHE A 178 -28.26 -10.05 -2.08
N ALA A 179 -29.58 -10.20 -2.21
CA ALA A 179 -30.52 -9.15 -1.85
C ALA A 179 -30.88 -9.27 -0.36
N ILE A 180 -30.64 -8.20 0.41
CA ILE A 180 -31.14 -8.07 1.78
C ILE A 180 -32.21 -6.98 1.76
N GLY A 181 -33.48 -7.37 1.65
CA GLY A 181 -34.59 -6.43 1.43
C GLY A 181 -34.45 -5.72 0.07
N ASP A 182 -34.60 -4.40 0.05
CA ASP A 182 -34.43 -3.56 -1.15
C ASP A 182 -32.96 -3.22 -1.48
N VAL A 183 -31.99 -3.72 -0.69
CA VAL A 183 -30.57 -3.45 -0.89
C VAL A 183 -29.87 -4.68 -1.47
N SER A 184 -29.37 -4.56 -2.71
CA SER A 184 -28.46 -5.55 -3.31
C SER A 184 -27.06 -5.38 -2.73
N VAL A 185 -26.59 -6.37 -1.97
CA VAL A 185 -25.23 -6.42 -1.45
C VAL A 185 -24.40 -7.33 -2.37
N THR A 186 -23.45 -6.73 -3.08
CA THR A 186 -22.46 -7.45 -3.89
C THR A 186 -21.18 -7.60 -3.08
N LEU A 187 -20.77 -8.85 -2.87
CA LEU A 187 -19.46 -9.16 -2.31
C LEU A 187 -18.42 -9.05 -3.43
N SER A 188 -17.32 -8.33 -3.18
CA SER A 188 -16.15 -8.38 -4.05
C SER A 188 -15.59 -9.80 -4.07
N ALA A 189 -15.66 -10.45 -5.22
CA ALA A 189 -15.13 -11.80 -5.41
C ALA A 189 -13.62 -11.83 -5.13
N GLU A 190 -12.91 -10.78 -5.53
CA GLU A 190 -11.49 -10.55 -5.29
C GLU A 190 -11.19 -10.44 -3.79
N GLY A 191 -11.93 -9.59 -3.07
CA GLY A 191 -11.77 -9.38 -1.63
C GLY A 191 -12.06 -10.65 -0.82
N MET A 192 -13.11 -11.38 -1.16
CA MET A 192 -13.48 -12.62 -0.47
C MET A 192 -12.52 -13.77 -0.77
N ALA A 193 -12.07 -13.92 -2.02
CA ALA A 193 -11.04 -14.90 -2.38
C ALA A 193 -9.73 -14.64 -1.61
N MET A 194 -9.33 -13.37 -1.54
CA MET A 194 -8.16 -12.95 -0.76
C MET A 194 -8.34 -13.24 0.74
N LEU A 195 -9.53 -13.01 1.30
CA LEU A 195 -9.83 -13.32 2.70
C LEU A 195 -9.69 -14.82 2.97
N VAL A 196 -10.27 -15.69 2.14
CA VAL A 196 -10.14 -17.15 2.27
C VAL A 196 -8.68 -17.56 2.20
N GLY A 197 -7.92 -17.06 1.23
CA GLY A 197 -6.49 -17.33 1.12
C GLY A 197 -5.71 -16.89 2.35
N THR A 198 -6.04 -15.71 2.89
CA THR A 198 -5.40 -15.14 4.09
C THR A 198 -5.70 -15.97 5.33
N VAL A 199 -6.93 -16.44 5.52
CA VAL A 199 -7.30 -17.32 6.63
C VAL A 199 -6.52 -18.63 6.56
N LEU A 200 -6.40 -19.23 5.38
CA LEU A 200 -5.62 -20.46 5.19
C LEU A 200 -4.13 -20.24 5.43
N MET A 201 -3.59 -19.11 4.95
CA MET A 201 -2.21 -18.70 5.19
C MET A 201 -1.92 -18.59 6.71
N LEU A 202 -2.79 -17.91 7.47
CA LEU A 202 -2.67 -17.80 8.92
C LEU A 202 -2.83 -19.17 9.61
N PHE A 203 -3.73 -20.02 9.11
CA PHE A 203 -3.90 -21.38 9.63
C PHE A 203 -2.63 -22.23 9.47
N PHE A 204 -1.93 -22.15 8.33
CA PHE A 204 -0.65 -22.83 8.17
C PHE A 204 0.45 -22.20 9.03
N ALA A 205 0.51 -20.87 9.13
CA ALA A 205 1.48 -20.15 9.95
C ALA A 205 1.40 -20.56 11.44
N THR A 206 0.19 -20.70 11.97
CA THR A 206 -0.05 -21.10 13.37
C THR A 206 0.27 -22.56 13.68
N ARG A 207 0.49 -23.40 12.65
CA ARG A 207 0.88 -24.81 12.85
C ARG A 207 2.36 -25.00 13.10
N VAL A 208 3.19 -23.99 12.84
CA VAL A 208 4.60 -24.02 13.25
C VAL A 208 4.64 -23.78 14.75
N LYS A 209 4.83 -24.85 15.51
CA LYS A 209 5.01 -24.79 16.96
C LYS A 209 6.45 -24.46 17.29
N GLY A 210 6.66 -23.58 18.26
CA GLY A 210 7.98 -23.38 18.88
C GLY A 210 8.36 -24.57 19.75
N ASN A 211 9.65 -24.80 19.96
CA ASN A 211 10.12 -25.69 21.01
C ASN A 211 9.65 -25.13 22.36
N GLU A 212 9.01 -25.96 23.19
CA GLU A 212 8.43 -25.57 24.48
C GLU A 212 9.46 -25.10 25.53
N GLU A 213 10.76 -25.18 25.23
CA GLU A 213 11.86 -24.83 26.15
C GLU A 213 12.33 -23.37 26.09
N SER A 214 11.94 -22.58 25.08
CA SER A 214 12.44 -21.20 24.94
C SER A 214 11.48 -20.16 25.54
N SER A 215 11.09 -20.32 26.80
CA SER A 215 10.61 -19.18 27.60
C SER A 215 11.82 -18.37 28.06
N ASN A 216 12.53 -17.71 27.14
CA ASN A 216 13.56 -16.75 27.53
C ASN A 216 12.84 -15.50 28.04
N THR A 217 12.69 -15.42 29.36
CA THR A 217 12.21 -14.26 30.11
C THR A 217 12.88 -12.95 29.67
N GLU A 218 14.11 -13.02 29.13
CA GLU A 218 14.81 -11.90 28.49
C GLU A 218 14.15 -11.38 27.20
N LEU A 219 13.64 -12.24 26.32
CA LEU A 219 12.99 -11.80 25.06
C LEU A 219 11.68 -11.05 25.33
N VAL A 220 10.92 -11.49 26.34
CA VAL A 220 9.68 -10.83 26.77
C VAL A 220 9.99 -9.42 27.31
N ASN A 221 11.03 -9.28 28.14
CA ASN A 221 11.44 -7.98 28.69
C ASN A 221 11.91 -7.01 27.59
N VAL A 222 12.66 -7.48 26.58
CA VAL A 222 13.11 -6.66 25.45
C VAL A 222 11.92 -6.18 24.59
N PHE A 223 10.89 -7.00 24.40
CA PHE A 223 9.69 -6.61 23.69
C PHE A 223 8.82 -5.64 24.48
N GLU A 224 8.73 -5.79 25.81
CA GLU A 224 7.96 -4.89 26.66
C GLU A 224 8.45 -3.43 26.57
N GLU A 225 9.76 -3.18 26.57
CA GLU A 225 10.31 -1.83 26.41
C GLU A 225 9.92 -1.20 25.05
N LYS A 226 10.03 -1.98 23.97
CA LYS A 226 9.68 -1.55 22.62
C LYS A 226 8.18 -1.26 22.49
N ILE A 227 7.33 -2.11 23.07
CA ILE A 227 5.87 -1.89 23.07
C ILE A 227 5.51 -0.69 23.95
N ALA A 228 6.17 -0.51 25.10
CA ALA A 228 5.97 0.65 25.96
C ALA A 228 6.31 1.96 25.25
N LYS A 229 7.39 1.98 24.44
CA LYS A 229 7.75 3.14 23.61
C LYS A 229 6.65 3.49 22.60
N ILE A 230 6.04 2.49 21.94
CA ILE A 230 4.92 2.70 21.02
C ILE A 230 3.71 3.25 21.79
N ARG A 231 3.33 2.61 22.90
CA ARG A 231 2.17 3.01 23.71
C ARG A 231 2.32 4.39 24.33
N LYS A 232 3.51 4.82 24.70
CA LYS A 232 3.75 6.19 25.20
C LYS A 232 3.31 7.26 24.20
N ASN A 233 3.35 6.95 22.90
CA ASN A 233 2.96 7.86 21.83
C ASN A 233 1.57 7.56 21.25
N TRP A 234 0.73 6.81 21.97
CA TRP A 234 -0.63 6.47 21.55
C TRP A 234 -1.50 7.65 21.09
N PRO A 235 -1.42 8.88 21.67
CA PRO A 235 -2.28 9.98 21.22
C PRO A 235 -1.94 10.42 19.80
N LEU A 236 -0.65 10.46 19.44
CA LEU A 236 -0.20 10.86 18.11
C LEU A 236 -0.55 9.80 17.07
N LEU A 237 -0.40 8.52 17.41
CA LEU A 237 -0.81 7.41 16.55
C LEU A 237 -2.33 7.42 16.33
N THR A 238 -3.11 7.66 17.40
CA THR A 238 -4.57 7.76 17.33
C THR A 238 -5.01 8.88 16.40
N VAL A 239 -4.42 10.08 16.52
CA VAL A 239 -4.72 11.21 15.63
C VAL A 239 -4.35 10.85 14.18
N MET A 240 -3.23 10.17 13.96
CA MET A 240 -2.84 9.72 12.62
C MET A 240 -3.88 8.76 12.01
N GLY A 241 -4.31 7.74 12.76
CA GLY A 241 -5.35 6.80 12.33
C GLY A 241 -6.69 7.51 12.02
N ALA A 242 -7.06 8.47 12.86
CA ALA A 242 -8.25 9.31 12.67
C ALA A 242 -8.18 10.13 11.37
N LEU A 243 -7.04 10.77 11.12
CA LEU A 243 -6.82 11.57 9.91
C LEU A 243 -6.81 10.71 8.65
N LEU A 244 -6.19 9.52 8.69
CA LEU A 244 -6.17 8.60 7.56
C LEU A 244 -7.58 8.08 7.22
N ALA A 245 -8.36 7.66 8.22
CA ALA A 245 -9.73 7.22 8.01
C ALA A 245 -10.62 8.35 7.45
N CYS A 246 -10.46 9.58 7.97
CA CYS A 246 -11.12 10.78 7.45
C CYS A 246 -10.74 11.06 5.99
N GLY A 247 -9.43 11.06 5.68
CA GLY A 247 -8.93 11.28 4.33
C GLY A 247 -9.41 10.22 3.33
N THR A 248 -9.59 8.99 3.80
CA THR A 248 -10.09 7.87 2.99
C THR A 248 -11.59 7.97 2.74
N SER A 249 -12.38 8.33 3.76
CA SER A 249 -13.82 8.61 3.62
C SER A 249 -14.10 9.73 2.63
N MET A 250 -13.19 10.71 2.54
CA MET A 250 -13.25 11.81 1.58
C MET A 250 -12.67 11.47 0.20
N VAL A 251 -12.17 10.25 -0.01
CA VAL A 251 -11.52 9.80 -1.25
C VAL A 251 -10.34 10.69 -1.65
N ILE A 252 -9.62 11.19 -0.63
CA ILE A 252 -8.37 11.94 -0.83
C ILE A 252 -7.23 10.93 -0.98
N VAL A 253 -7.22 9.91 -0.12
CA VAL A 253 -6.20 8.87 -0.08
C VAL A 253 -6.83 7.48 -0.08
N ALA A 254 -6.17 6.49 -0.69
CA ALA A 254 -6.50 5.08 -0.54
C ALA A 254 -5.30 4.28 -0.01
N GLY A 255 -5.58 3.22 0.74
CA GLY A 255 -4.55 2.43 1.42
C GLY A 255 -3.71 1.56 0.49
N ASP A 256 -4.29 1.11 -0.63
CA ASP A 256 -3.69 0.14 -1.53
C ASP A 256 -4.28 0.23 -2.95
N PRO A 257 -3.63 -0.34 -3.98
CA PRO A 257 -4.10 -0.22 -5.37
C PRO A 257 -5.46 -0.84 -5.66
N ILE A 258 -5.91 -1.84 -4.90
CA ILE A 258 -7.18 -2.52 -5.16
C ILE A 258 -8.33 -1.67 -4.63
N SER A 259 -8.24 -1.26 -3.37
CA SER A 259 -9.25 -0.38 -2.79
C SER A 259 -9.27 0.97 -3.51
N LEU A 260 -8.12 1.44 -3.99
CA LEU A 260 -8.00 2.62 -4.85
C LEU A 260 -8.77 2.45 -6.16
N ALA A 261 -8.55 1.35 -6.89
CA ALA A 261 -9.21 1.11 -8.18
C ALA A 261 -10.73 0.97 -8.00
N LEU A 262 -11.18 0.16 -7.02
CA LEU A 262 -12.60 0.01 -6.71
C LEU A 262 -13.24 1.33 -6.26
N ALA A 263 -12.52 2.17 -5.52
CA ALA A 263 -13.00 3.49 -5.12
C ALA A 263 -13.07 4.46 -6.31
N ALA A 264 -12.15 4.37 -7.27
CA ALA A 264 -12.19 5.14 -8.52
C ALA A 264 -13.42 4.77 -9.37
N ASP A 265 -13.79 3.49 -9.37
CA ASP A 265 -14.99 2.98 -10.03
C ASP A 265 -16.30 3.26 -9.25
N GLY A 266 -16.22 3.93 -8.09
CA GLY A 266 -17.37 4.23 -7.22
C GLY A 266 -17.88 3.06 -6.39
N SER A 267 -17.19 1.90 -6.43
CA SER A 267 -17.55 0.66 -5.74
C SER A 267 -17.03 0.64 -4.30
N PHE A 268 -17.46 1.60 -3.47
CA PHE A 268 -16.91 1.80 -2.12
C PHE A 268 -17.10 0.64 -1.15
N SER A 269 -18.23 -0.09 -1.24
CA SER A 269 -18.48 -1.27 -0.38
C SER A 269 -17.49 -2.40 -0.69
N GLU A 270 -17.22 -2.62 -1.98
CA GLU A 270 -16.25 -3.60 -2.45
C GLU A 270 -14.83 -3.18 -2.08
N ALA A 271 -14.51 -1.90 -2.26
CA ALA A 271 -13.24 -1.31 -1.84
C ALA A 271 -12.99 -1.51 -0.34
N ALA A 272 -14.02 -1.29 0.50
CA ALA A 272 -13.95 -1.45 1.94
C ALA A 272 -13.73 -2.91 2.35
N LEU A 273 -14.45 -3.86 1.73
CA LEU A 273 -14.28 -5.29 1.97
C LEU A 273 -12.88 -5.76 1.54
N ALA A 274 -12.38 -5.30 0.39
CA ALA A 274 -11.03 -5.61 -0.07
C ALA A 274 -9.98 -5.05 0.89
N ALA A 275 -10.11 -3.80 1.33
CA ALA A 275 -9.23 -3.19 2.32
C ALA A 275 -9.27 -3.93 3.67
N PHE A 276 -10.45 -4.39 4.10
CA PHE A 276 -10.61 -5.15 5.33
C PHE A 276 -9.94 -6.53 5.28
N ALA A 277 -10.17 -7.28 4.19
CA ALA A 277 -9.54 -8.58 3.99
C ALA A 277 -8.01 -8.46 3.94
N ARG A 278 -7.51 -7.39 3.32
CA ARG A 278 -6.09 -7.06 3.31
C ARG A 278 -5.57 -6.76 4.71
N ALA A 279 -6.26 -5.90 5.46
CA ALA A 279 -5.85 -5.52 6.81
C ALA A 279 -5.63 -6.73 7.73
N ILE A 280 -6.47 -7.77 7.62
CA ILE A 280 -6.28 -9.05 8.33
C ILE A 280 -4.94 -9.70 7.96
N GLY A 281 -4.61 -9.74 6.66
CA GLY A 281 -3.36 -10.31 6.17
C GLY A 281 -2.12 -9.53 6.62
N PHE A 282 -2.26 -8.23 6.88
CA PHE A 282 -1.15 -7.38 7.33
C PHE A 282 -0.88 -7.44 8.83
N ILE A 283 -1.78 -8.01 9.64
CA ILE A 283 -1.61 -8.10 11.10
C ILE A 283 -0.24 -8.71 11.47
N PRO A 284 0.17 -9.89 10.94
CA PRO A 284 1.45 -10.49 11.33
C PRO A 284 2.64 -9.63 10.95
N LEU A 285 2.64 -9.05 9.76
CA LEU A 285 3.71 -8.19 9.27
C LEU A 285 3.84 -6.93 10.14
N VAL A 286 2.75 -6.19 10.33
CA VAL A 286 2.78 -4.91 11.04
C VAL A 286 3.14 -5.09 12.52
N PHE A 287 2.49 -6.03 13.21
CA PHE A 287 2.72 -6.25 14.63
C PHE A 287 4.09 -6.87 14.90
N THR A 288 4.54 -7.87 14.12
CA THR A 288 5.88 -8.46 14.31
C THR A 288 6.97 -7.41 14.16
N THR A 289 6.93 -6.62 13.08
CA THR A 289 7.90 -5.55 12.87
C THR A 289 7.83 -4.50 13.97
N ALA A 290 6.63 -4.13 14.43
CA ALA A 290 6.47 -3.17 15.52
C ALA A 290 7.04 -3.67 16.85
N ILE A 291 6.79 -4.93 17.21
CA ILE A 291 7.27 -5.55 18.45
C ILE A 291 8.80 -5.65 18.43
N VAL A 292 9.38 -6.06 17.30
CA VAL A 292 10.83 -6.25 17.16
C VAL A 292 11.58 -4.92 17.07
N THR A 293 10.99 -3.88 16.47
CA THR A 293 11.68 -2.60 16.23
C THR A 293 11.34 -1.53 17.28
N GLY A 294 10.15 -1.59 17.89
CA GLY A 294 9.60 -0.49 18.70
C GLY A 294 9.15 0.72 17.88
N VAL A 295 8.98 0.52 16.56
CA VAL A 295 8.52 1.55 15.60
C VAL A 295 7.25 1.07 14.92
N TYR A 296 6.19 1.85 15.03
CA TYR A 296 4.87 1.46 14.53
C TYR A 296 4.64 1.88 13.07
N ALA A 297 3.55 1.42 12.46
CA ALA A 297 3.11 1.92 11.16
C ALA A 297 2.16 3.11 11.35
N PRO A 298 2.28 4.22 10.61
CA PRO A 298 1.37 5.37 10.73
C PRO A 298 -0.10 5.01 10.47
N ALA A 299 -0.33 4.01 9.63
CA ALA A 299 -1.66 3.48 9.30
C ALA A 299 -2.06 2.23 10.09
N GLY A 300 -1.27 1.83 11.09
CA GLY A 300 -1.50 0.60 11.86
C GLY A 300 -1.54 -0.64 10.97
N CYS A 301 -2.43 -1.57 11.27
CA CYS A 301 -2.69 -2.76 10.44
C CYS A 301 -3.55 -2.46 9.20
N THR A 302 -3.71 -1.18 8.83
CA THR A 302 -4.46 -0.68 7.66
C THR A 302 -6.00 -0.76 7.78
N PHE A 303 -6.55 -1.21 8.92
CA PHE A 303 -8.01 -1.21 9.15
C PHE A 303 -8.63 0.19 9.08
N VAL A 304 -7.85 1.24 9.34
CA VAL A 304 -8.29 2.64 9.21
C VAL A 304 -8.76 2.99 7.79
N PHE A 305 -8.18 2.38 6.75
CA PHE A 305 -8.63 2.59 5.36
C PHE A 305 -9.95 1.88 5.10
N ALA A 306 -10.11 0.64 5.60
CA ALA A 306 -11.37 -0.09 5.48
C ALA A 306 -12.53 0.68 6.15
N ALA A 307 -12.31 1.17 7.38
CA ALA A 307 -13.31 1.98 8.07
C ALA A 307 -13.61 3.30 7.36
N GLY A 308 -12.59 3.97 6.82
CA GLY A 308 -12.78 5.15 6.00
C GLY A 308 -13.66 4.90 4.78
N LEU A 309 -13.44 3.79 4.07
CA LEU A 309 -14.24 3.39 2.90
C LEU A 309 -15.66 2.97 3.27
N PHE A 310 -15.86 2.23 4.37
CA PHE A 310 -17.20 1.88 4.86
C PHE A 310 -18.02 3.12 5.24
N LEU A 311 -17.34 4.14 5.76
CA LEU A 311 -17.93 5.40 6.18
C LEU A 311 -17.76 6.50 5.12
N HIS A 312 -17.71 6.11 3.84
CA HIS A 312 -17.62 7.06 2.73
C HIS A 312 -18.73 8.12 2.81
N GLY A 313 -18.34 9.39 2.61
CA GLY A 313 -19.26 10.53 2.72
C GLY A 313 -19.52 11.02 4.16
N GLN A 314 -19.03 10.32 5.19
CA GLN A 314 -19.18 10.70 6.60
C GLN A 314 -17.81 10.90 7.29
N PRO A 315 -17.06 11.96 6.94
CA PRO A 315 -15.66 12.13 7.37
C PRO A 315 -15.48 12.26 8.88
N LEU A 316 -16.44 12.85 9.59
CA LEU A 316 -16.39 12.99 11.05
C LEU A 316 -16.56 11.64 11.75
N LEU A 317 -17.46 10.79 11.26
CA LEU A 317 -17.66 9.45 11.80
C LEU A 317 -16.45 8.56 11.48
N ALA A 318 -15.91 8.68 10.27
CA ALA A 318 -14.67 8.01 9.86
C ALA A 318 -13.48 8.42 10.75
N LEU A 319 -13.37 9.70 11.11
CA LEU A 319 -12.35 10.20 12.02
C LEU A 319 -12.42 9.50 13.39
N ILE A 320 -13.62 9.41 13.98
CA ILE A 320 -13.83 8.73 15.26
C ILE A 320 -13.54 7.24 15.13
N ALA A 321 -14.03 6.58 14.07
CA ALA A 321 -13.81 5.17 13.83
C ALA A 321 -12.30 4.85 13.67
N GLY A 322 -11.57 5.67 12.92
CA GLY A 322 -10.12 5.55 12.75
C GLY A 322 -9.35 5.70 14.07
N ALA A 323 -9.77 6.64 14.93
CA ALA A 323 -9.21 6.80 16.27
C ALA A 323 -9.43 5.56 17.13
N VAL A 324 -10.66 5.04 17.16
CA VAL A 324 -11.03 3.85 17.93
C VAL A 324 -10.25 2.62 17.45
N ILE A 325 -10.18 2.41 16.13
CA ILE A 325 -9.43 1.31 15.53
C ILE A 325 -7.97 1.36 15.95
N MET A 326 -7.33 2.53 15.86
CA MET A 326 -5.93 2.68 16.25
C MET A 326 -5.72 2.38 17.75
N ILE A 327 -6.61 2.85 18.63
CA ILE A 327 -6.54 2.52 20.07
C ILE A 327 -6.65 1.02 20.28
N VAL A 328 -7.61 0.36 19.62
CA VAL A 328 -7.81 -1.09 19.72
C VAL A 328 -6.59 -1.85 19.22
N GLU A 329 -6.03 -1.48 18.07
CA GLU A 329 -4.82 -2.09 17.53
C GLU A 329 -3.65 -1.97 18.51
N LEU A 330 -3.43 -0.79 19.09
CA LEU A 330 -2.37 -0.56 20.08
C LEU A 330 -2.53 -1.40 21.35
N LEU A 331 -3.77 -1.67 21.77
CA LEU A 331 -4.05 -2.58 22.89
C LEU A 331 -3.79 -4.06 22.51
N LEU A 332 -4.09 -4.43 21.27
CA LEU A 332 -3.90 -5.78 20.75
C LEU A 332 -2.42 -6.16 20.55
N ILE A 333 -1.50 -5.20 20.42
CA ILE A 333 -0.05 -5.48 20.27
C ILE A 333 0.45 -6.40 21.39
N ASN A 334 0.05 -6.19 22.64
CA ASN A 334 0.48 -7.03 23.77
C ASN A 334 -0.05 -8.47 23.68
N VAL A 335 -1.31 -8.60 23.25
CA VAL A 335 -1.95 -9.90 23.05
C VAL A 335 -1.22 -10.64 21.93
N PHE A 336 -0.90 -9.92 20.85
CA PHE A 336 -0.18 -10.48 19.72
C PHE A 336 1.25 -10.87 20.07
N ALA A 337 1.97 -10.06 20.85
CA ALA A 337 3.32 -10.38 21.32
C ALA A 337 3.35 -11.72 22.08
N LYS A 338 2.43 -11.92 23.03
CA LYS A 338 2.30 -13.19 23.75
C LYS A 338 1.89 -14.36 22.86
N ALA A 339 1.05 -14.11 21.85
CA ALA A 339 0.64 -15.15 20.91
C ALA A 339 1.79 -15.54 19.96
N MET A 340 2.63 -14.58 19.57
CA MET A 340 3.75 -14.80 18.64
C MET A 340 4.82 -15.71 19.24
N ASP A 341 5.07 -15.64 20.56
CA ASP A 341 5.97 -16.57 21.25
C ASP A 341 5.47 -18.02 21.18
N ARG A 342 4.15 -18.22 21.19
CA ARG A 342 3.52 -19.55 21.06
C ARG A 342 3.50 -20.06 19.62
N PHE A 343 3.48 -19.14 18.64
CA PHE A 343 3.33 -19.44 17.21
C PHE A 343 4.43 -18.75 16.39
N PRO A 344 5.68 -19.24 16.44
CA PRO A 344 6.80 -18.62 15.73
C PRO A 344 6.60 -18.54 14.22
N GLY A 345 5.80 -19.44 13.61
CA GLY A 345 5.48 -19.35 12.19
C GLY A 345 4.73 -18.07 11.80
N VAL A 346 3.96 -17.47 12.72
CA VAL A 346 3.27 -16.20 12.47
C VAL A 346 4.28 -15.04 12.36
N LYS A 347 5.39 -15.11 13.12
CA LYS A 347 6.49 -14.15 13.06
C LYS A 347 7.18 -14.19 11.69
N GLU A 348 7.55 -15.38 11.24
CA GLU A 348 8.22 -15.58 9.94
C GLU A 348 7.31 -15.24 8.76
N MET A 349 6.01 -15.50 8.88
CA MET A 349 5.03 -15.21 7.84
C MET A 349 5.03 -13.73 7.43
N GLY A 350 5.34 -12.80 8.35
CA GLY A 350 5.44 -11.38 8.04
C GLY A 350 6.40 -11.07 6.88
N GLU A 351 7.59 -11.70 6.86
CA GLU A 351 8.59 -11.51 5.80
C GLU A 351 8.15 -12.13 4.46
N HIS A 352 7.50 -13.30 4.54
CA HIS A 352 6.95 -13.98 3.36
C HIS A 352 5.80 -13.20 2.74
N ILE A 353 4.94 -12.57 3.55
CA ILE A 353 3.87 -11.67 3.08
C ILE A 353 4.49 -10.51 2.28
N ARG A 354 5.50 -9.81 2.83
CA ARG A 354 6.15 -8.69 2.14
C ARG A 354 6.71 -9.11 0.77
N THR A 355 7.42 -10.24 0.74
CA THR A 355 8.02 -10.77 -0.48
C THR A 355 6.96 -11.20 -1.51
N SER A 356 5.90 -11.87 -1.05
CA SER A 356 4.80 -12.32 -1.91
C SER A 356 4.07 -11.16 -2.56
N MET A 357 3.80 -10.09 -1.81
CA MET A 357 3.13 -8.90 -2.28
C MET A 357 3.92 -8.20 -3.39
N ASN A 358 5.22 -8.00 -3.19
CA ASN A 358 6.06 -7.36 -4.21
C ASN A 358 6.08 -8.17 -5.51
N LYS A 359 6.22 -9.50 -5.43
CA LYS A 359 6.21 -10.38 -6.61
C LYS A 359 4.89 -10.33 -7.37
N VAL A 360 3.76 -10.37 -6.65
CA VAL A 360 2.43 -10.34 -7.28
C VAL A 360 2.17 -8.97 -7.92
N LEU A 361 2.49 -7.87 -7.23
CA LEU A 361 2.35 -6.53 -7.77
C LEU A 361 3.24 -6.30 -9.00
N GLU A 362 4.49 -6.78 -8.97
CA GLU A 362 5.40 -6.67 -10.11
C GLU A 362 4.83 -7.31 -11.38
N LEU A 363 4.34 -8.54 -11.28
CA LEU A 363 3.77 -9.25 -12.44
C LEU A 363 2.40 -8.67 -12.87
N ALA A 364 1.55 -8.31 -11.90
CA ALA A 364 0.22 -7.77 -12.19
C ALA A 364 0.28 -6.39 -12.84
N LEU A 365 1.15 -5.50 -12.34
CA LEU A 365 1.35 -4.16 -12.91
C LEU A 365 2.03 -4.23 -14.27
N LEU A 366 2.97 -5.16 -14.49
CA LEU A 366 3.57 -5.37 -15.80
C LEU A 366 2.54 -5.88 -16.82
N GLY A 367 1.75 -6.91 -16.46
CA GLY A 367 0.68 -7.43 -17.31
C GLY A 367 -0.36 -6.37 -17.63
N GLY A 368 -0.81 -5.63 -16.62
CA GLY A 368 -1.73 -4.51 -16.78
C GLY A 368 -1.16 -3.42 -17.68
N ALA A 369 0.10 -3.04 -17.51
CA ALA A 369 0.76 -2.04 -18.33
C ALA A 369 0.85 -2.44 -19.80
N ILE A 370 1.22 -3.70 -20.10
CA ILE A 370 1.25 -4.20 -21.48
C ILE A 370 -0.13 -4.09 -22.12
N THR A 371 -1.18 -4.50 -21.40
CA THR A 371 -2.55 -4.47 -21.93
C THR A 371 -3.10 -3.05 -22.08
N ALA A 372 -2.77 -2.16 -21.14
CA ALA A 372 -3.17 -0.74 -21.19
C ALA A 372 -2.48 -0.02 -22.34
N ALA A 373 -1.16 -0.21 -22.50
CA ALA A 373 -0.41 0.38 -23.62
C ALA A 373 -0.90 -0.17 -24.97
N GLU A 374 -1.29 -1.45 -25.04
CA GLU A 374 -1.87 -2.02 -26.25
C GLU A 374 -3.25 -1.43 -26.57
N ALA A 375 -4.10 -1.23 -25.56
CA ALA A 375 -5.38 -0.53 -25.73
C ALA A 375 -5.17 0.91 -26.25
N MET A 376 -4.18 1.63 -25.70
CA MET A 376 -3.80 2.96 -26.18
C MET A 376 -3.32 2.94 -27.63
N ALA A 377 -2.49 1.97 -28.01
CA ALA A 377 -2.02 1.81 -29.39
C ALA A 377 -3.17 1.48 -30.36
N GLY A 378 -4.13 0.67 -29.90
CA GLY A 378 -5.33 0.30 -30.65
C GLY A 378 -6.19 1.49 -31.06
N MET A 379 -6.26 2.54 -30.23
CA MET A 379 -6.95 3.79 -30.56
C MET A 379 -6.35 4.53 -31.77
N PHE A 380 -5.12 4.20 -32.15
CA PHE A 380 -4.43 4.73 -33.33
C PHE A 380 -4.24 3.67 -34.43
N GLY A 381 -4.90 2.51 -34.32
CA GLY A 381 -4.83 1.42 -35.31
C GLY A 381 -3.50 0.67 -35.30
N LEU A 382 -2.70 0.82 -34.25
CA LEU A 382 -1.41 0.17 -34.09
C LEU A 382 -1.57 -1.08 -33.21
N THR A 383 -1.09 -2.22 -33.69
CA THR A 383 -1.09 -3.48 -32.93
C THR A 383 0.34 -3.91 -32.59
N GLY A 384 0.58 -4.34 -31.36
CA GLY A 384 1.85 -4.84 -30.84
C GLY A 384 2.84 -3.74 -30.43
N VAL A 385 2.60 -2.48 -30.83
CA VAL A 385 3.50 -1.35 -30.52
C VAL A 385 3.46 -1.00 -29.04
N GLY A 386 2.29 -1.08 -28.40
CA GLY A 386 2.13 -0.82 -26.97
C GLY A 386 2.90 -1.84 -26.14
N ALA A 387 2.72 -3.13 -26.43
CA ALA A 387 3.46 -4.21 -25.79
C ALA A 387 4.99 -4.09 -26.00
N MET A 388 5.43 -3.80 -27.23
CA MET A 388 6.83 -3.59 -27.56
C MET A 388 7.44 -2.46 -26.72
N PHE A 389 6.75 -1.32 -26.60
CA PHE A 389 7.23 -0.17 -25.85
C PHE A 389 7.41 -0.48 -24.36
N VAL A 390 6.40 -1.08 -23.72
CA VAL A 390 6.46 -1.42 -22.28
C VAL A 390 7.57 -2.43 -22.01
N ILE A 391 7.69 -3.49 -22.83
CA ILE A 391 8.73 -4.50 -22.67
C ILE A 391 10.12 -3.88 -22.87
N ALA A 392 10.29 -3.00 -23.86
CA ALA A 392 11.55 -2.29 -24.07
C ALA A 392 11.93 -1.46 -22.84
N CYS A 393 11.01 -0.66 -22.28
CA CYS A 393 11.25 0.12 -21.06
C CYS A 393 11.66 -0.76 -19.88
N VAL A 394 11.00 -1.91 -19.69
CA VAL A 394 11.30 -2.87 -18.62
C VAL A 394 12.70 -3.46 -18.78
N LEU A 395 13.05 -3.90 -19.98
CA LEU A 395 14.37 -4.49 -20.26
C LEU A 395 15.49 -3.46 -20.11
N ILE A 396 15.29 -2.24 -20.62
CA ILE A 396 16.25 -1.14 -20.45
C ILE A 396 16.44 -0.82 -18.96
N ASN A 397 15.34 -0.74 -18.19
CA ASN A 397 15.42 -0.52 -16.74
C ASN A 397 16.23 -1.63 -16.03
N ARG A 398 16.04 -2.90 -16.42
CA ARG A 398 16.83 -4.03 -15.89
C ARG A 398 18.32 -3.94 -16.27
N MET A 399 18.64 -3.46 -17.46
CA MET A 399 20.02 -3.24 -17.91
C MET A 399 20.70 -2.07 -17.17
N SER A 400 19.94 -1.05 -16.77
CA SER A 400 20.46 0.16 -16.14
C SER A 400 20.59 0.09 -14.61
N SER A 401 20.70 -1.12 -14.01
CA SER A 401 20.70 -1.33 -12.55
C SER A 401 19.39 -0.96 -11.84
N LYS A 402 18.25 -1.01 -12.55
CA LYS A 402 16.90 -0.78 -12.01
C LYS A 402 16.73 0.60 -11.35
N PRO A 403 16.96 1.71 -12.07
CA PRO A 403 16.75 3.06 -11.53
C PRO A 403 15.29 3.28 -11.08
N ILE A 404 14.34 2.62 -11.75
CA ILE A 404 12.93 2.57 -11.37
C ILE A 404 12.64 1.20 -10.76
N VAL A 405 11.86 1.18 -9.68
CA VAL A 405 11.43 -0.07 -9.02
C VAL A 405 10.69 -0.96 -10.03
N GLU A 406 10.87 -2.27 -9.93
CA GLU A 406 10.38 -3.19 -10.95
C GLU A 406 8.85 -3.24 -11.06
N MET A 407 8.14 -3.03 -9.95
CA MET A 407 6.68 -2.90 -9.93
C MET A 407 6.17 -1.60 -10.56
N ALA A 408 7.04 -0.61 -10.72
CA ALA A 408 6.71 0.74 -11.13
C ALA A 408 6.93 1.03 -12.61
N ILE A 409 7.88 0.33 -13.23
CA ILE A 409 8.28 0.59 -14.61
C ILE A 409 7.11 0.40 -15.60
N GLY A 410 6.17 -0.50 -15.31
CA GLY A 410 4.97 -0.72 -16.12
C GLY A 410 4.08 0.53 -16.22
N PRO A 411 3.47 0.99 -15.12
CA PRO A 411 2.66 2.21 -15.12
C PRO A 411 3.40 3.44 -15.67
N VAL A 412 4.68 3.61 -15.34
CA VAL A 412 5.51 4.72 -15.87
C VAL A 412 5.66 4.61 -17.39
N ALA A 413 5.90 3.41 -17.92
CA ALA A 413 5.98 3.18 -19.36
C ALA A 413 4.65 3.50 -20.07
N CYS A 414 3.49 3.16 -19.46
CA CYS A 414 2.19 3.55 -20.02
C CYS A 414 2.00 5.07 -20.08
N ILE A 415 2.38 5.80 -19.03
CA ILE A 415 2.30 7.27 -19.03
C ILE A 415 3.20 7.85 -20.12
N LEU A 416 4.44 7.37 -20.22
CA LEU A 416 5.37 7.79 -21.28
C LEU A 416 4.83 7.47 -22.67
N PHE A 417 4.22 6.31 -22.85
CA PHE A 417 3.63 5.90 -24.11
C PHE A 417 2.44 6.80 -24.50
N GLY A 418 1.54 7.10 -23.56
CA GLY A 418 0.43 8.03 -23.78
C GLY A 418 0.90 9.45 -24.18
N ILE A 419 1.99 9.93 -23.59
CA ILE A 419 2.63 11.20 -23.99
C ILE A 419 3.19 11.11 -25.41
N VAL A 420 3.90 10.03 -25.74
CA VAL A 420 4.46 9.81 -27.08
C VAL A 420 3.36 9.75 -28.14
N LEU A 421 2.27 9.03 -27.88
CA LEU A 421 1.11 8.96 -28.79
C LEU A 421 0.50 10.35 -29.03
N ASN A 422 0.34 11.15 -27.98
CA ASN A 422 -0.16 12.51 -28.13
C ASN A 422 0.78 13.42 -28.93
N ILE A 423 2.10 13.28 -28.77
CA ILE A 423 3.08 14.00 -29.59
C ILE A 423 2.97 13.57 -31.06
N LEU A 424 2.90 12.26 -31.33
CA LEU A 424 2.76 11.74 -32.68
C LEU A 424 1.44 12.16 -33.34
N ALA A 425 0.36 12.20 -32.57
CA ALA A 425 -0.95 12.68 -33.02
C ALA A 425 -0.91 14.18 -33.33
N PHE A 426 -0.24 14.98 -32.50
CA PHE A 426 -0.04 16.40 -32.75
C PHE A 426 0.79 16.66 -34.01
N LEU A 427 1.81 15.84 -34.27
CA LEU A 427 2.63 15.88 -35.49
C LEU A 427 1.93 15.30 -36.72
N GLN A 428 0.68 14.84 -36.60
CA GLN A 428 -0.12 14.16 -37.65
C GLN A 428 0.56 12.91 -38.25
N ILE A 429 1.47 12.28 -37.50
CA ILE A 429 2.12 11.03 -37.92
C ILE A 429 1.19 9.85 -37.72
N ILE A 430 0.34 9.92 -36.69
CA ILE A 430 -0.71 8.95 -36.39
C ILE A 430 -2.05 9.68 -36.26
N THR A 431 -3.14 9.00 -36.59
CA THR A 431 -4.50 9.54 -36.45
C THR A 431 -5.34 8.63 -35.57
N LEU A 432 -6.21 9.23 -34.77
CA LEU A 432 -7.20 8.49 -34.00
C LEU A 432 -8.10 7.74 -34.97
N VAL A 433 -8.22 6.44 -34.76
CA VAL A 433 -9.18 5.61 -35.50
C VAL A 433 -10.56 5.98 -34.97
N ALA A 434 -11.46 6.34 -35.89
CA ALA A 434 -12.81 6.79 -35.60
C ALA A 434 -13.68 5.69 -34.95
#